data_AF-A0A1D7XN47-F1
#
_entry.id   AF-A0A1D7XN47-F1
#
_cell.length_a   1.000
_cell.length_b   1.000
_cell.length_c   1.000
_cell.angle_alpha   90.00
_cell.angle_beta   90.00
_cell.angle_gamma   90.00
#
_symmetry.space_group_name_H-M   'P 1'
#
loop_
_entity.id
_entity.type
_entity.pdbx_description
1 polymer ?
#
loop_
_entity_poly.entity_id
_entity_poly.type
_entity_poly.pdbx_seq_one_letter_code
_entity_poly.pdbx_strand_id
1 'polypeptide(L)'
;MKILLFLLFIIVASGSLLFLIYNYENRISSVKKQLIASQEQFFKLKSKYNQLNTLKHNPSIMFLDLTEHAGLLTKDSIVYLSPNELAPALQTLDISMEVYILDKALCNKTVWYYVSLPIDTNINSRGWVKEDCFSSFLDKSSYTDIIKC
;
A
#
# COMPACT_ATOMS: atom_id res chain seq x y z
N MET A 1 -64.68 -15.81 42.79
CA MET A 1 -63.65 -16.55 42.01
C MET A 1 -63.51 -16.09 40.56
N LYS A 2 -64.59 -15.94 39.77
CA LYS A 2 -64.50 -15.58 38.34
C LYS A 2 -63.81 -14.23 38.05
N ILE A 3 -64.10 -13.17 38.82
CA ILE A 3 -63.43 -11.85 38.68
C ILE A 3 -61.93 -11.94 39.00
N LEU A 4 -61.54 -12.74 39.99
CA LEU A 4 -60.14 -12.86 40.41
C LEU A 4 -59.29 -13.58 39.35
N LEU A 5 -59.86 -14.61 38.72
CA LEU A 5 -59.28 -15.29 37.55
C LEU A 5 -59.12 -14.35 36.35
N PHE A 6 -60.10 -13.48 36.11
CA PHE A 6 -60.05 -12.50 35.03
C PHE A 6 -58.95 -11.44 35.25
N LEU A 7 -58.79 -10.93 36.48
CA LEU A 7 -57.70 -10.02 36.86
C LEU A 7 -56.32 -10.67 36.67
N LEU A 8 -56.18 -11.94 37.04
CA LEU A 8 -54.93 -12.69 36.89
C LEU A 8 -54.55 -12.86 35.42
N PHE A 9 -55.54 -13.07 34.54
CA PHE A 9 -55.33 -13.15 33.10
C PHE A 9 -54.82 -11.84 32.50
N ILE A 10 -55.35 -10.69 32.94
CA ILE A 10 -54.89 -9.36 32.49
C ILE A 10 -53.44 -9.10 32.88
N ILE A 11 -53.03 -9.50 34.10
CA ILE A 11 -51.66 -9.33 34.57
C ILE A 11 -50.69 -10.15 33.72
N VAL A 12 -51.01 -11.42 33.44
CA VAL A 12 -50.17 -12.28 32.59
C VAL A 12 -50.11 -11.76 31.15
N ALA A 13 -51.23 -11.31 30.59
CA ALA A 13 -51.27 -10.75 29.24
C ALA A 13 -50.43 -9.47 29.12
N SER A 14 -50.55 -8.54 30.06
CA SER A 14 -49.74 -7.30 30.08
C SER A 14 -48.25 -7.56 30.31
N GLY A 15 -47.90 -8.49 31.20
CA GLY A 15 -46.51 -8.87 31.47
C GLY A 15 -45.82 -9.51 30.27
N SER A 16 -46.53 -10.37 29.54
CA SER A 16 -45.99 -10.98 28.31
C SER A 16 -45.78 -9.94 27.20
N LEU A 17 -46.69 -8.98 27.05
CA LEU A 17 -46.55 -7.89 26.08
C LEU A 17 -45.30 -7.03 26.37
N LEU A 18 -45.11 -6.64 27.63
CA LEU A 18 -43.94 -5.85 28.06
C LEU A 18 -42.63 -6.63 27.86
N PHE A 19 -42.62 -7.92 28.18
CA PHE A 19 -41.45 -8.79 27.97
C PHE A 19 -41.07 -8.91 26.49
N LEU A 20 -42.06 -9.02 25.60
CA LEU A 20 -41.82 -9.06 24.16
C LEU A 20 -41.20 -7.75 23.67
N ILE A 21 -41.79 -6.60 24.03
CA ILE A 21 -41.30 -5.28 23.64
C ILE A 21 -39.83 -5.10 24.04
N TYR A 22 -39.50 -5.39 25.31
CA TYR A 22 -38.13 -5.26 25.81
C TYR A 22 -37.11 -6.12 25.04
N ASN A 23 -37.48 -7.37 24.73
CA ASN A 23 -36.60 -8.24 23.94
C ASN A 23 -36.41 -7.76 22.51
N TYR A 24 -37.47 -7.28 21.87
CA TYR A 24 -37.40 -6.75 20.50
C TYR A 24 -36.52 -5.50 20.45
N GLU A 25 -36.66 -4.57 21.38
CA GLU A 25 -35.83 -3.36 21.42
C GLU A 25 -34.33 -3.70 21.56
N ASN A 26 -33.99 -4.65 22.43
CA ASN A 26 -32.62 -5.10 22.61
C ASN A 26 -32.05 -5.76 21.36
N ARG A 27 -32.85 -6.58 20.67
CA ARG A 27 -32.45 -7.22 19.40
C ARG A 27 -32.27 -6.18 18.29
N ILE A 28 -33.19 -5.22 18.15
CA ILE A 28 -33.11 -4.13 17.17
C ILE A 28 -31.86 -3.28 17.41
N SER A 29 -31.57 -2.94 18.66
CA SER A 29 -30.37 -2.17 19.03
C SER A 29 -29.08 -2.89 18.65
N SER A 30 -29.00 -4.20 18.91
CA SER A 30 -27.84 -5.01 18.52
C SER A 30 -27.65 -5.09 17.01
N VAL A 31 -28.72 -5.37 16.26
CA VAL A 31 -28.68 -5.42 14.79
C VAL A 31 -28.27 -4.07 14.20
N LYS A 32 -28.81 -2.96 14.73
CA LYS A 32 -28.45 -1.62 14.27
C LYS A 32 -26.96 -1.33 14.48
N LYS A 33 -26.39 -1.71 15.62
CA LYS A 33 -24.95 -1.56 15.89
C LYS A 33 -24.10 -2.37 14.91
N GLN A 34 -24.49 -3.63 14.65
CA GLN A 34 -23.78 -4.49 13.71
C GLN A 34 -23.85 -3.94 12.28
N LEU A 35 -25.01 -3.39 11.87
CA LEU A 35 -25.18 -2.78 10.55
C LEU A 35 -24.26 -1.58 10.38
N ILE A 36 -24.19 -0.68 11.36
CA ILE A 36 -23.29 0.49 11.34
C ILE A 36 -21.84 0.03 11.22
N ALA A 37 -21.40 -0.92 12.04
CA ALA A 37 -20.04 -1.44 11.99
C ALA A 37 -19.70 -2.09 10.64
N SER A 38 -20.63 -2.87 10.08
CA SER A 38 -20.48 -3.50 8.76
C SER A 38 -20.42 -2.46 7.65
N GLN A 39 -21.25 -1.42 7.72
CA GLN A 39 -21.27 -0.33 6.76
C GLN A 39 -19.96 0.46 6.77
N GLU A 40 -19.40 0.75 7.95
CA GLU A 40 -18.08 1.39 8.07
C GLU A 40 -16.97 0.54 7.45
N GLN A 41 -16.97 -0.77 7.72
CA GLN A 41 -16.00 -1.70 7.13
C GLN A 41 -16.15 -1.76 5.61
N PHE A 42 -17.38 -1.82 5.10
CA PHE A 42 -17.66 -1.79 3.67
C PHE A 42 -17.16 -0.51 3.01
N PHE A 43 -17.40 0.66 3.62
CA PHE A 43 -16.92 1.93 3.08
C PHE A 43 -15.39 2.01 3.08
N LYS A 44 -14.73 1.54 4.15
CA LYS A 44 -13.26 1.44 4.21
C LYS A 44 -12.70 0.51 3.14
N LEU A 45 -13.38 -0.61 2.85
CA LEU A 45 -12.95 -1.53 1.81
C LEU A 45 -13.19 -0.96 0.41
N LYS A 46 -14.36 -0.35 0.19
CA LYS A 46 -14.73 0.29 -1.07
C LYS A 46 -13.80 1.45 -1.41
N SER A 47 -13.38 2.25 -0.43
CA SER A 47 -12.42 3.33 -0.66
C SER A 47 -11.06 2.79 -1.11
N LYS A 48 -10.53 1.76 -0.42
CA LYS A 48 -9.29 1.08 -0.81
C LYS A 48 -9.39 0.45 -2.20
N TYR A 49 -10.51 -0.22 -2.50
CA TYR A 49 -10.75 -0.79 -3.81
C TYR A 49 -10.76 0.28 -4.90
N ASN A 50 -11.45 1.40 -4.68
CA ASN A 50 -11.49 2.49 -5.66
C ASN A 50 -10.10 3.09 -5.89
N GLN A 51 -9.29 3.26 -4.83
CA GLN A 51 -7.89 3.67 -4.96
C GLN A 51 -7.05 2.70 -5.80
N LEU A 52 -7.26 1.38 -5.65
CA LEU A 52 -6.57 0.39 -6.48
C LEU A 52 -7.12 0.37 -7.91
N ASN A 53 -8.43 0.55 -8.10
CA ASN A 53 -9.06 0.54 -9.41
C ASN A 53 -8.69 1.79 -10.24
N THR A 54 -8.29 2.90 -9.61
CA THR A 54 -7.66 4.02 -10.33
C THR A 54 -6.27 3.68 -10.88
N LEU A 55 -5.63 2.60 -10.40
CA LEU A 55 -4.32 2.11 -10.88
C LEU A 55 -4.45 1.09 -12.02
N LYS A 56 -5.66 0.87 -12.55
CA LYS A 56 -5.95 -0.16 -13.56
C LYS A 56 -5.38 0.16 -14.94
N HIS A 57 -4.79 1.33 -15.13
CA HIS A 57 -4.04 1.60 -16.35
C HIS A 57 -2.70 0.86 -16.29
N ASN A 58 -2.51 -0.07 -17.22
CA ASN A 58 -1.22 -0.72 -17.42
C ASN A 58 -0.16 0.37 -17.64
N PRO A 59 0.93 0.39 -16.86
CA PRO A 59 1.98 1.37 -17.05
C PRO A 59 2.64 1.14 -18.41
N SER A 60 2.80 2.21 -19.19
CA SER A 60 3.60 2.18 -20.41
C SER A 60 5.06 2.42 -20.02
N ILE A 61 5.89 1.39 -20.21
CA ILE A 61 7.32 1.44 -19.92
C ILE A 61 8.07 1.35 -21.24
N MET A 62 8.89 2.36 -21.54
CA MET A 62 9.80 2.37 -22.69
C MET A 62 11.22 2.25 -22.19
N PHE A 63 11.90 1.15 -22.52
CA PHE A 63 13.33 0.99 -22.23
C PHE A 63 14.14 1.89 -23.15
N LEU A 64 15.14 2.57 -22.59
CA LEU A 64 16.00 3.53 -23.24
C LEU A 64 17.44 3.02 -23.27
N ASP A 65 18.22 3.50 -24.24
CA ASP A 65 19.64 3.19 -24.29
C ASP A 65 20.37 3.77 -23.08
N LEU A 66 21.29 2.97 -22.54
CA LEU A 66 22.03 3.30 -21.34
C LEU A 66 23.26 4.15 -21.70
N THR A 67 23.22 5.43 -21.34
CA THR A 67 24.34 6.37 -21.52
C THR A 67 25.31 6.34 -20.33
N GLU A 68 24.80 6.14 -19.11
CA GLU A 68 25.57 6.13 -17.87
C GLU A 68 25.60 4.75 -17.22
N HIS A 69 26.75 4.26 -16.78
CA HIS A 69 26.87 2.91 -16.17
C HIS A 69 26.97 2.92 -14.64
N ALA A 70 27.20 4.09 -14.05
CA ALA A 70 27.29 4.27 -12.61
C ALA A 70 26.75 5.65 -12.21
N GLY A 71 26.28 5.76 -10.98
CA GLY A 71 25.76 7.01 -10.44
C GLY A 71 25.81 7.04 -8.93
N LEU A 72 25.79 8.25 -8.36
CA LEU A 72 25.81 8.47 -6.92
C LEU A 72 24.40 8.75 -6.41
N LEU A 73 23.81 7.78 -5.71
CA LEU A 73 22.53 7.95 -5.05
C LEU A 73 22.70 8.71 -3.73
N THR A 74 21.76 9.62 -3.49
CA THR A 74 21.71 10.40 -2.25
C THR A 74 21.12 9.61 -1.11
N LYS A 75 21.43 10.02 0.12
CA LYS A 75 20.79 9.50 1.33
C LYS A 75 19.26 9.67 1.25
N ASP A 76 18.52 8.73 1.84
CA ASP A 76 17.05 8.66 1.85
C ASP A 76 16.42 8.36 0.47
N SER A 77 17.25 8.04 -0.54
CA SER A 77 16.75 7.53 -1.82
C SER A 77 16.05 6.19 -1.63
N ILE A 78 14.91 6.03 -2.30
CA ILE A 78 14.09 4.83 -2.22
C ILE A 78 14.30 3.98 -3.47
N VAL A 79 14.56 2.70 -3.26
CA VAL A 79 14.69 1.68 -4.28
C VAL A 79 13.38 0.92 -4.38
N TYR A 80 12.76 0.94 -5.55
CA TYR A 80 11.42 0.39 -5.81
C TYR A 80 11.49 -0.94 -6.57
N LEU A 81 10.45 -1.76 -6.41
CA LEU A 81 10.32 -3.01 -7.17
C LEU A 81 10.07 -2.80 -8.67
N SER A 82 9.39 -1.71 -9.03
CA SER A 82 9.08 -1.34 -10.41
C SER A 82 9.21 0.17 -10.60
N PRO A 83 9.35 0.69 -11.84
CA PRO A 83 9.56 2.11 -12.11
C PRO A 83 8.25 2.91 -11.91
N ASN A 84 7.77 2.95 -10.68
CA ASN A 84 6.53 3.58 -10.25
C ASN A 84 6.62 3.90 -8.74
N GLU A 85 6.29 5.13 -8.35
CA GLU A 85 6.31 5.57 -6.95
C GLU A 85 5.29 4.84 -6.05
N LEU A 86 4.25 4.26 -6.66
CA LEU A 86 3.26 3.44 -5.96
C LEU A 86 3.69 1.98 -5.78
N ALA A 87 4.81 1.59 -6.39
CA ALA A 87 5.36 0.26 -6.22
C ALA A 87 5.88 0.07 -4.78
N PRO A 88 5.92 -1.17 -4.27
CA PRO A 88 6.58 -1.45 -3.00
C PRO A 88 8.04 -0.99 -3.03
N ALA A 89 8.44 -0.29 -1.97
CA ALA A 89 9.83 0.02 -1.68
C ALA A 89 10.55 -1.26 -1.24
N LEU A 90 11.66 -1.58 -1.90
CA LEU A 90 12.54 -2.70 -1.56
C LEU A 90 13.56 -2.29 -0.50
N GLN A 91 14.09 -1.06 -0.61
CA GLN A 91 15.09 -0.53 0.31
C GLN A 91 15.02 1.00 0.36
N THR A 92 15.37 1.58 1.49
CA THR A 92 15.67 3.01 1.63
C THR A 92 17.15 3.12 2.01
N LEU A 93 17.87 4.02 1.36
CA LEU A 93 19.30 4.16 1.58
C LEU A 93 19.61 5.00 2.81
N ASP A 94 20.29 4.40 3.79
CA ASP A 94 20.70 5.11 5.01
C ASP A 94 21.88 6.06 4.77
N ILE A 95 22.64 5.84 3.70
CA ILE A 95 23.83 6.60 3.29
C ILE A 95 23.81 6.88 1.79
N SER A 96 24.51 7.94 1.37
CA SER A 96 24.76 8.15 -0.06
C SER A 96 25.78 7.13 -0.54
N MET A 97 25.56 6.52 -1.70
CA MET A 97 26.42 5.45 -2.20
C MET A 97 26.45 5.41 -3.72
N GLU A 98 27.60 4.98 -4.26
CA GLU A 98 27.75 4.69 -5.67
C GLU A 98 27.02 3.40 -6.02
N VAL A 99 26.31 3.40 -7.14
CA VAL A 99 25.56 2.24 -7.63
C VAL A 99 25.83 1.99 -9.09
N TYR A 100 25.75 0.72 -9.48
CA TYR A 100 25.85 0.33 -10.88
C TYR A 100 24.49 0.43 -11.55
N ILE A 101 24.44 1.07 -12.71
CA ILE A 101 23.21 1.19 -13.50
C ILE A 101 23.17 0.06 -14.51
N LEU A 102 22.10 -0.72 -14.47
CA LEU A 102 21.89 -1.90 -15.29
C LEU A 102 20.95 -1.61 -16.47
N ASP A 103 19.95 -0.77 -16.27
CA ASP A 103 18.95 -0.44 -17.29
C ASP A 103 18.34 0.95 -17.05
N LYS A 104 17.73 1.53 -18.09
CA LYS A 104 17.09 2.84 -18.08
C LYS A 104 15.72 2.73 -18.74
N ALA A 105 14.70 3.30 -18.11
CA ALA A 105 13.35 3.26 -18.65
C ALA A 105 12.60 4.57 -18.41
N LEU A 106 11.76 4.94 -19.37
CA LEU A 106 10.79 6.03 -19.28
C LEU A 106 9.42 5.45 -18.90
N CYS A 107 8.90 5.86 -17.75
CA CYS A 107 7.57 5.48 -17.26
C CYS A 107 6.80 6.74 -16.89
N ASN A 108 5.61 6.95 -17.49
CA ASN A 108 4.74 8.10 -17.22
C ASN A 108 5.44 9.48 -17.28
N LYS A 109 6.35 9.65 -18.24
CA LYS A 109 7.19 10.86 -18.45
C LYS A 109 8.30 11.08 -17.41
N THR A 110 8.56 10.11 -16.56
CA THR A 110 9.67 10.11 -15.60
C THR A 110 10.69 9.07 -16.01
N VAL A 111 11.98 9.43 -15.95
CA VAL A 111 13.08 8.51 -16.19
C VAL A 111 13.42 7.77 -14.90
N TRP A 112 13.60 6.46 -15.04
CA TRP A 112 13.96 5.54 -13.97
C TRP A 112 15.17 4.73 -14.38
N TYR A 113 15.97 4.38 -13.40
CA TYR A 113 17.18 3.59 -13.55
C TYR A 113 17.06 2.32 -12.73
N TYR A 114 17.29 1.16 -13.35
CA TYR A 114 17.41 -0.10 -12.64
C TYR A 114 18.86 -0.23 -12.17
N VAL A 115 19.05 -0.27 -10.86
CA VAL A 115 20.38 -0.20 -10.23
C VAL A 115 20.72 -1.48 -9.47
N SER A 116 22.01 -1.75 -9.33
CA SER A 116 22.57 -2.72 -8.39
C SER A 116 23.31 -1.99 -7.28
N LEU A 117 22.87 -2.21 -6.05
CA LEU A 117 23.46 -1.67 -4.83
C LEU A 117 24.66 -2.54 -4.43
N PRO A 118 25.82 -1.95 -4.11
CA PRO A 118 26.97 -2.67 -3.57
C PRO A 118 26.77 -2.95 -2.08
N ILE A 119 25.80 -3.80 -1.75
CA ILE A 119 25.52 -4.26 -0.38
C ILE A 119 25.92 -5.72 -0.21
N ASP A 120 26.22 -6.12 1.02
CA ASP A 120 26.76 -7.47 1.34
C ASP A 120 25.74 -8.61 1.14
N THR A 121 24.47 -8.29 0.87
CA THR A 121 23.40 -9.28 0.71
C THR A 121 22.83 -9.26 -0.70
N ASN A 122 22.34 -10.39 -1.19
CA ASN A 122 21.65 -10.47 -2.49
C ASN A 122 20.13 -10.28 -2.40
N ILE A 123 19.62 -9.84 -1.24
CA ILE A 123 18.20 -9.59 -1.02
C ILE A 123 17.98 -8.09 -1.14
N ASN A 124 17.06 -7.67 -2.00
CA ASN A 124 16.75 -6.25 -2.26
C ASN A 124 17.96 -5.42 -2.70
N SER A 125 19.02 -6.06 -3.19
CA SER A 125 20.23 -5.42 -3.70
C SER A 125 20.06 -4.79 -5.08
N ARG A 126 18.88 -4.88 -5.67
CA ARG A 126 18.55 -4.32 -6.98
C ARG A 126 17.14 -3.76 -6.99
N GLY A 127 16.92 -2.75 -7.81
CA GLY A 127 15.60 -2.16 -7.99
C GLY A 127 15.64 -0.90 -8.83
N TRP A 128 14.47 -0.27 -8.98
CA TRP A 128 14.28 0.93 -9.76
C TRP A 128 14.39 2.18 -8.88
N VAL A 129 15.13 3.16 -9.35
CA VAL A 129 15.32 4.46 -8.68
C VAL A 129 15.02 5.57 -9.67
N LYS A 130 14.44 6.67 -9.18
CA LYS A 130 14.07 7.83 -9.99
C LYS A 130 15.32 8.64 -10.34
N GLU A 131 15.35 9.26 -11.51
CA GLU A 131 16.46 10.12 -11.95
C GLU A 131 16.82 11.21 -10.90
N ASP A 132 15.82 11.84 -10.29
CA ASP A 132 16.00 12.90 -9.28
C ASP A 132 16.76 12.45 -8.00
N CYS A 133 16.87 11.14 -7.75
CA CYS A 133 17.60 10.61 -6.60
C CYS A 133 19.13 10.58 -6.81
N PHE A 134 19.58 10.72 -8.06
CA PHE A 134 20.98 10.76 -8.41
C PHE A 134 21.54 12.18 -8.23
N SER A 135 22.63 12.29 -7.48
CA SER A 135 23.36 13.55 -7.34
C SER A 135 24.35 13.80 -8.49
N SER A 136 24.90 12.74 -9.05
CA SER A 136 25.76 12.78 -10.23
C SER A 136 25.74 11.42 -10.93
N PHE A 137 25.99 11.45 -12.24
CA PHE A 137 26.31 10.28 -13.03
C PHE A 137 27.81 10.21 -13.26
N LEU A 138 28.37 9.01 -13.22
CA LEU A 138 29.80 8.77 -13.39
C LEU A 138 30.03 8.22 -14.80
N ASP A 139 30.80 8.97 -15.60
CA ASP A 139 31.22 8.53 -16.93
C ASP A 139 32.35 7.50 -16.83
N LYS A 140 32.29 6.51 -17.73
CA LYS A 140 33.21 5.36 -17.79
C LYS A 140 34.69 5.72 -18.00
N SER A 141 35.01 6.98 -18.31
CA SER A 141 36.38 7.44 -18.59
C SER A 141 37.33 7.40 -17.40
N SER A 142 36.84 7.19 -16.17
CA SER A 142 37.69 7.09 -14.97
C SER A 142 37.96 5.66 -14.48
N TYR A 143 37.38 4.61 -15.08
CA TYR A 143 37.53 3.23 -14.60
C TYR A 143 38.52 2.37 -15.42
N THR A 144 38.98 2.83 -16.58
CA THR A 144 39.92 2.07 -17.43
C THR A 144 41.35 1.99 -16.88
N ASP A 145 41.71 2.79 -15.87
CA ASP A 145 43.07 2.78 -15.28
C ASP A 145 43.20 1.85 -14.05
N ILE A 146 42.11 1.28 -13.54
CA ILE A 146 42.13 0.47 -12.30
C ILE A 146 42.21 -1.04 -12.60
N ILE A 147 41.97 -1.47 -13.84
CA ILE A 147 41.99 -2.90 -14.26
C ILE A 147 43.25 -3.25 -15.08
N LYS A 148 44.30 -2.43 -15.02
CA LYS A 148 45.65 -2.79 -15.49
C LYS A 148 46.62 -2.89 -14.31
N CYS A 149 46.46 -3.96 -13.52
CA CYS A 149 47.53 -4.53 -12.69
C CYS A 149 47.43 -6.05 -12.80
#